data_AF-A0A5P3MK43-F1
#
_entry.id   AF-A0A5P3MK43-F1
#
_cell.length_a   1.000
_cell.length_b   1.000
_cell.length_c   1.000
_cell.angle_alpha   90.00
_cell.angle_beta   90.00
_cell.angle_gamma   90.00
#
_symmetry.space_group_name_H-M   'P 1'
#
loop_
_entity.id
_entity.type
_entity.pdbx_description
1 polymer ?
#
loop_
_entity_poly.entity_id
_entity_poly.type
_entity_poly.pdbx_seq_one_letter_code
_entity_poly.pdbx_strand_id
1 'polypeptide(L)'
;MKPTLFTPEAWAEFTQQLKNSWENDNAGTDSPIFVVQSKNIVWGLDPASDSVEITNIVDVDQESKYKSVEEFFDSLKAAEKHDLNGLAIDEEDELFLDVKVSTQINILSEWNERNVYICHGKYFWEDINCHLTRSAAEAFINRKSHDYGELRVFVKSLYWCDEFKNLLNAIINGEVGLTSKDDDNILNVLGPSDSKVGSETESTSVGKTPKKSKKAETKVENWTRYHNGKPVEPSPLSELIEKLKKTKTADDANSLIEEIKDWATEDQSLFKTELNKHLVIIAGHSKENISIGEKIRQAKDLTTLDALEIDISEADERIQERLMELVVKRRKELEVEGNFLLESPQ
;
A
#
# COMPACT_ATOMS: atom_id res chain seq x y z
N MET A 1 -5.48 -2.34 -20.72
CA MET A 1 -4.88 -2.01 -22.03
C MET A 1 -4.40 -3.30 -22.65
N LYS A 2 -4.66 -3.55 -23.95
CA LYS A 2 -3.98 -4.65 -24.65
C LYS A 2 -2.53 -4.21 -24.93
N PRO A 3 -1.52 -5.02 -24.59
CA PRO A 3 -0.14 -4.68 -24.92
C PRO A 3 0.02 -4.63 -26.44
N THR A 4 0.65 -3.57 -26.93
CA THR A 4 1.02 -3.47 -28.35
C THR A 4 2.15 -4.45 -28.60
N LEU A 5 1.97 -5.38 -29.53
CA LEU A 5 3.02 -6.29 -29.96
C LEU A 5 4.08 -5.52 -30.75
N PHE A 6 5.33 -5.95 -30.66
CA PHE A 6 6.40 -5.43 -31.50
C PHE A 6 6.10 -5.71 -32.98
N THR A 7 6.21 -4.68 -33.82
CA THR A 7 6.41 -4.87 -35.26
C THR A 7 7.89 -5.15 -35.53
N PRO A 8 8.26 -5.73 -36.69
CA PRO A 8 9.67 -5.93 -37.04
C PRO A 8 10.50 -4.65 -36.99
N GLU A 9 9.92 -3.53 -37.44
CA GLU A 9 10.57 -2.21 -37.41
C GLU A 9 10.76 -1.72 -35.97
N ALA A 10 9.72 -1.82 -35.14
CA ALA A 10 9.78 -1.42 -33.74
C ALA A 10 10.75 -2.28 -32.91
N TRP A 11 10.89 -3.57 -33.25
CA TRP A 11 11.87 -4.46 -32.63
C TRP A 11 13.31 -4.09 -33.03
N ALA A 12 13.54 -3.84 -34.33
CA ALA A 12 14.85 -3.41 -34.81
C ALA A 12 15.28 -2.08 -34.17
N GLU A 13 14.36 -1.13 -34.07
CA GLU A 13 14.60 0.13 -33.38
C GLU A 13 14.89 -0.09 -31.89
N PHE A 14 14.08 -0.90 -31.21
CA PHE A 14 14.26 -1.22 -29.79
C PHE A 14 15.63 -1.85 -29.51
N THR A 15 16.02 -2.88 -30.26
CA THR A 15 17.30 -3.59 -30.08
C THR A 15 18.49 -2.67 -30.34
N GLN A 16 18.41 -1.79 -31.34
CA GLN A 16 19.42 -0.77 -31.60
C GLN A 16 19.52 0.23 -30.45
N GLN A 17 18.40 0.72 -29.94
CA GLN A 17 18.36 1.64 -28.80
C GLN A 17 18.87 0.98 -27.51
N LEU A 18 18.53 -0.29 -27.28
CA LEU A 18 19.01 -1.08 -26.15
C LEU A 18 20.53 -1.19 -26.18
N LYS A 19 21.09 -1.62 -27.33
CA LYS A 19 22.54 -1.71 -27.51
C LYS A 19 23.23 -0.36 -27.30
N ASN A 20 22.73 0.71 -27.92
CA ASN A 20 23.29 2.04 -27.74
C ASN A 20 23.25 2.49 -26.27
N SER A 21 22.13 2.23 -25.57
CA SER A 21 21.99 2.61 -24.16
C SER A 21 22.98 1.85 -23.27
N TRP A 22 23.21 0.57 -23.58
CA TRP A 22 24.15 -0.29 -22.84
C TRP A 22 25.62 0.08 -23.07
N GLU A 23 25.96 0.56 -24.26
CA GLU A 23 27.35 0.91 -24.62
C GLU A 23 27.69 2.36 -24.25
N ASN A 24 26.77 3.30 -24.52
CA ASN A 24 27.07 4.75 -24.51
C ASN A 24 26.41 5.51 -23.34
N ASP A 25 25.28 5.02 -22.80
CA ASP A 25 24.52 5.70 -21.74
C ASP A 25 24.65 5.02 -20.37
N ASN A 26 25.56 4.06 -20.23
CA ASN A 26 25.69 3.21 -19.04
C ASN A 26 26.26 3.90 -17.80
N ALA A 27 26.71 5.15 -17.91
CA ALA A 27 27.34 5.91 -16.82
C ALA A 27 28.48 5.13 -16.11
N GLY A 28 29.25 4.31 -16.84
CA GLY A 28 30.31 3.47 -16.28
C GLY A 28 29.81 2.26 -15.48
N THR A 29 28.51 1.96 -15.55
CA THR A 29 27.87 0.85 -14.86
C THR A 29 27.76 -0.38 -15.75
N ASP A 30 28.10 -1.55 -15.22
CA ASP A 30 27.87 -2.81 -15.94
C ASP A 30 26.39 -3.20 -15.92
N SER A 31 25.89 -3.69 -17.06
CA SER A 31 24.51 -4.14 -17.28
C SER A 31 23.48 -3.09 -16.81
N PRO A 32 23.40 -1.92 -17.46
CA PRO A 32 22.63 -0.79 -16.96
C PRO A 32 21.11 -1.01 -17.09
N ILE A 33 20.38 -0.52 -16.09
CA ILE A 33 18.93 -0.28 -16.16
C ILE A 33 18.65 1.19 -15.84
N PHE A 34 17.71 1.78 -16.57
CA PHE A 34 17.41 3.20 -16.50
C PHE A 34 16.18 3.41 -15.63
N VAL A 35 16.39 3.95 -14.43
CA VAL A 35 15.32 4.18 -13.45
C VAL A 35 14.97 5.67 -13.44
N VAL A 36 13.69 5.98 -13.63
CA VAL A 36 13.19 7.34 -13.45
C VAL A 36 12.95 7.56 -11.95
N GLN A 37 13.58 8.59 -11.40
CA GLN A 37 13.43 8.97 -10.00
C GLN A 37 12.74 10.32 -9.85
N SER A 38 11.90 10.48 -8.84
CA SER A 38 11.36 11.77 -8.40
C SER A 38 12.05 12.24 -7.13
N LYS A 39 12.34 13.54 -7.10
CA LYS A 39 12.83 14.21 -5.91
C LYS A 39 11.67 14.50 -4.97
N ASN A 40 11.70 13.83 -3.83
CA ASN A 40 10.75 14.00 -2.75
C ASN A 40 11.48 14.54 -1.51
N ILE A 41 10.71 15.01 -0.53
CA ILE A 41 11.24 15.45 0.76
C ILE A 41 10.72 14.51 1.83
N VAL A 42 11.63 13.98 2.64
CA VAL A 42 11.27 13.26 3.86
C VAL A 42 11.34 14.25 5.01
N TRP A 43 10.19 14.50 5.65
CA TRP A 43 10.05 15.41 6.79
C TRP A 43 10.14 14.67 8.12
N GLY A 44 10.39 15.42 9.19
CA GLY A 44 10.41 14.90 10.57
C GLY A 44 11.79 14.40 10.99
N LEU A 45 12.86 14.94 10.38
CA LEU A 45 14.21 14.68 10.87
C LEU A 45 14.46 15.42 12.17
N ASP A 46 15.28 14.80 13.02
CA ASP A 46 15.82 15.45 14.20
C ASP A 46 16.69 16.64 13.77
N PRO A 47 16.50 17.85 14.35
CA PRO A 47 17.33 19.02 14.05
C PRO A 47 18.82 18.80 14.30
N ALA A 48 19.19 17.93 15.24
CA ALA A 48 20.58 17.59 15.51
C ALA A 48 21.17 16.59 14.49
N SER A 49 20.38 16.10 13.53
CA SER A 49 20.86 15.16 12.52
C SER A 49 21.68 15.86 11.45
N ASP A 50 22.88 15.35 11.21
CA ASP A 50 23.77 15.74 10.11
C ASP A 50 23.15 15.53 8.72
N SER A 51 22.00 14.84 8.63
CA SER A 51 21.27 14.58 7.39
C SER A 51 20.22 15.64 7.05
N VAL A 52 20.03 16.68 7.87
CA VAL A 52 19.08 17.76 7.57
C VAL A 52 19.62 18.61 6.41
N GLU A 53 18.83 18.75 5.36
CA GLU A 53 19.18 19.56 4.18
C GLU A 53 18.22 20.74 3.98
N ILE A 54 17.01 20.64 4.52
CA ILE A 54 15.98 21.68 4.42
C ILE A 54 15.27 21.86 5.76
N THR A 55 15.01 23.12 6.08
CA THR A 55 14.16 23.53 7.20
C THR A 55 12.95 24.28 6.65
N ASN A 56 11.79 24.04 7.24
CA ASN A 56 10.58 24.77 6.93
C ASN A 56 9.90 25.19 8.22
N ILE A 57 9.66 26.49 8.36
CA ILE A 57 9.00 27.10 9.51
C ILE A 57 7.59 27.47 9.08
N VAL A 58 6.59 26.99 9.81
CA VAL A 58 5.18 27.26 9.58
C VAL A 58 4.67 28.12 10.72
N ASP A 59 4.31 29.35 10.38
CA ASP A 59 3.66 30.28 11.28
C ASP A 59 2.15 30.16 11.07
N VAL A 60 1.48 29.51 12.02
CA VAL A 60 0.05 29.21 11.92
C VAL A 60 -0.79 30.47 12.05
N ASP A 61 -0.34 31.44 12.82
CA ASP A 61 -1.11 32.65 13.10
C ASP A 61 -1.16 33.60 11.89
N GLN A 62 -0.14 33.57 11.02
CA GLN A 62 -0.10 34.34 9.77
C GLN A 62 -0.29 33.48 8.50
N GLU A 63 -0.57 32.19 8.65
CA GLU A 63 -0.66 31.23 7.55
C GLU A 63 0.56 31.29 6.59
N SER A 64 1.74 31.58 7.14
CA SER A 64 2.96 31.90 6.38
C SER A 64 4.02 30.82 6.57
N LYS A 65 4.88 30.66 5.56
CA LYS A 65 5.94 29.65 5.54
C LYS A 65 7.29 30.28 5.19
N TYR A 66 8.33 29.86 5.90
CA TYR A 66 9.69 30.39 5.76
C TYR A 66 10.68 29.25 5.61
N LYS A 67 11.73 29.44 4.79
CA LYS A 67 12.72 28.41 4.47
C LYS A 67 13.91 28.38 5.43
N SER A 68 13.99 29.36 6.32
CA SER A 68 15.08 29.52 7.28
C SER A 68 14.62 30.30 8.52
N VAL A 69 15.37 30.16 9.61
CA VAL A 69 15.10 30.89 10.87
C VAL A 69 15.32 32.38 10.67
N GLU A 70 16.30 32.77 9.86
CA GLU A 70 16.65 34.14 9.52
C GLU A 70 15.51 34.81 8.74
N GLU A 71 14.98 34.14 7.70
CA GLU A 71 13.84 34.65 6.93
C GLU A 71 12.59 34.82 7.80
N PHE A 72 12.35 33.85 8.70
CA PHE A 72 11.27 33.96 9.67
C PHE A 72 11.50 35.15 10.61
N PHE A 73 12.67 35.25 11.24
CA PHE A 73 13.01 36.32 12.16
C PHE A 73 12.86 37.68 11.47
N ASP A 74 13.35 37.84 10.24
CA ASP A 74 13.26 39.08 9.49
C ASP A 74 11.83 39.55 9.25
N SER A 75 10.89 38.60 9.08
CA SER A 75 9.45 38.87 8.92
C SER A 75 8.77 39.41 10.19
N LEU A 76 9.38 39.19 11.37
CA LEU A 76 8.80 39.57 12.65
C LEU A 76 8.84 41.09 12.89
N LYS A 77 7.88 41.57 13.69
CA LYS A 77 7.85 42.97 14.14
C LYS A 77 8.94 43.21 15.18
N ALA A 78 9.27 44.49 15.40
CA ALA A 78 10.32 44.88 16.34
C ALA A 78 10.08 44.40 17.78
N ALA A 79 8.82 44.33 18.24
CA ALA A 79 8.48 43.80 19.55
C ALA A 79 8.81 42.30 19.64
N GLU A 80 8.32 41.50 18.69
CA GLU A 80 8.53 40.05 18.64
C GLU A 80 10.03 39.69 18.50
N LYS A 81 10.79 40.47 17.71
CA LYS A 81 12.25 40.33 17.62
C LYS A 81 12.93 40.60 18.97
N HIS A 82 12.45 41.59 19.71
CA HIS A 82 12.98 41.91 21.03
C HIS A 82 12.68 40.78 22.02
N ASP A 83 11.49 40.18 21.96
CA ASP A 83 11.10 39.08 22.84
C ASP A 83 11.96 37.84 22.59
N LEU A 84 12.17 37.44 21.33
CA LEU A 84 13.07 36.34 20.98
C LEU A 84 14.53 36.60 21.38
N ASN A 85 15.02 37.83 21.20
CA ASN A 85 16.36 38.20 21.67
C ASN A 85 16.46 38.15 23.20
N GLY A 86 15.41 38.55 23.92
CA GLY A 86 15.36 38.45 25.38
C GLY A 86 15.49 37.01 25.86
N LEU A 87 14.73 36.09 25.24
CA LEU A 87 14.81 34.65 25.55
C LEU A 87 16.22 34.09 25.25
N ALA A 88 16.80 34.45 24.11
CA ALA A 88 18.16 34.00 23.75
C ALA A 88 19.23 34.53 24.71
N ILE A 89 19.12 35.79 25.15
CA ILE A 89 20.03 36.38 26.14
C ILE A 89 19.88 35.68 27.49
N ASP A 90 18.65 35.35 27.91
CA ASP A 90 18.41 34.65 29.17
C ASP A 90 18.99 33.22 29.17
N GLU A 91 19.04 32.55 28.01
CA GLU A 91 19.60 31.19 27.87
C GLU A 91 21.11 31.14 27.61
N GLU A 92 21.64 31.94 26.69
CA GLU A 92 23.05 31.87 26.24
C GLU A 92 23.80 33.23 26.22
N ASP A 93 23.22 34.33 26.72
CA ASP A 93 23.82 35.69 26.74
C ASP A 93 24.22 36.22 25.34
N GLU A 94 23.54 35.73 24.29
CA GLU A 94 23.74 36.10 22.89
C GLU A 94 22.39 36.47 22.22
N LEU A 95 22.42 37.16 21.08
CA LEU A 95 21.19 37.46 20.34
C LEU A 95 20.65 36.20 19.67
N PHE A 96 19.35 36.21 19.35
CA PHE A 96 18.66 35.03 18.83
C PHE A 96 19.28 34.45 17.55
N LEU A 97 19.74 35.30 16.62
CA LEU A 97 20.38 34.83 15.39
C LEU A 97 21.84 34.39 15.59
N ASP A 98 22.46 34.77 16.71
CA ASP A 98 23.87 34.47 17.00
C ASP A 98 24.03 33.15 17.77
N VAL A 99 22.99 32.73 18.53
CA VAL A 99 22.99 31.42 19.22
C VAL A 99 22.93 30.24 18.24
N LYS A 100 23.27 29.05 18.72
CA LYS A 100 23.25 27.81 17.92
C LYS A 100 21.83 27.47 17.45
N VAL A 101 21.73 26.86 16.26
CA VAL A 101 20.46 26.41 15.65
C VAL A 101 19.62 25.54 16.60
N SER A 102 20.24 24.66 17.39
CA SER A 102 19.53 23.86 18.39
C SER A 102 18.82 24.72 19.44
N THR A 103 19.49 25.77 19.89
CA THR A 103 18.98 26.72 20.90
C THR A 103 17.89 27.60 20.29
N GLN A 104 18.08 28.09 19.06
CA GLN A 104 17.04 28.79 18.31
C GLN A 104 15.74 27.99 18.20
N ILE A 105 15.85 26.68 17.91
CA ILE A 105 14.70 25.79 17.78
C ILE A 105 14.00 25.57 19.13
N ASN A 106 14.76 25.41 20.22
CA ASN A 106 14.19 25.28 21.56
C ASN A 106 13.42 26.54 21.95
N ILE A 107 14.04 27.72 21.79
CA ILE A 107 13.41 29.02 22.04
C ILE A 107 12.11 29.16 21.26
N LEU A 108 12.14 28.87 19.95
CA LEU A 108 10.95 28.96 19.10
C LEU A 108 9.86 27.95 19.47
N SER A 109 10.24 26.78 20.01
CA SER A 109 9.28 25.76 20.47
C SER A 109 8.62 26.14 21.80
N GLU A 110 9.30 26.93 22.63
CA GLU A 110 8.80 27.42 23.92
C GLU A 110 8.15 28.81 23.83
N TRP A 111 8.26 29.47 22.67
CA TRP A 111 7.73 30.81 22.45
C TRP A 111 6.19 30.81 22.40
N ASN A 112 5.58 31.02 23.57
CA ASN A 112 4.13 30.94 23.76
C ASN A 112 3.33 32.10 23.12
N GLU A 113 3.99 33.13 22.60
CA GLU A 113 3.29 34.28 22.02
C GLU A 113 2.84 34.05 20.58
N ARG A 114 3.37 33.02 19.91
CA ARG A 114 3.07 32.71 18.52
C ARG A 114 3.10 31.22 18.24
N ASN A 115 2.17 30.75 17.43
CA ASN A 115 2.06 29.33 17.10
C ASN A 115 2.95 28.97 15.90
N VAL A 116 4.20 28.64 16.17
CA VAL A 116 5.23 28.35 15.18
C VAL A 116 5.62 26.88 15.24
N TYR A 117 5.63 26.20 14.09
CA TYR A 117 6.13 24.83 13.95
C TYR A 117 7.35 24.81 13.04
N ILE A 118 8.40 24.11 13.48
CA ILE A 118 9.61 23.92 12.71
C ILE A 118 9.68 22.46 12.28
N CYS A 119 9.86 22.24 10.98
CA CYS A 119 10.01 20.91 10.41
C CYS A 119 11.34 20.84 9.65
N HIS A 120 12.15 19.84 9.98
CA HIS A 120 13.37 19.53 9.25
C HIS A 120 13.15 18.36 8.31
N GLY A 121 13.82 18.40 7.16
CA GLY A 121 13.74 17.36 6.17
C GLY A 121 15.01 17.23 5.34
N LYS A 122 15.00 16.24 4.46
CA LYS A 122 16.05 16.01 3.47
C LYS A 122 15.47 15.64 2.13
N TYR A 123 16.21 15.92 1.07
CA TYR A 123 15.82 15.43 -0.24
C TYR A 123 16.10 13.93 -0.33
N PHE A 124 15.19 13.24 -0.99
CA PHE A 124 15.31 11.83 -1.29
C PHE A 124 14.84 11.59 -2.72
N TRP A 125 15.57 10.73 -3.44
CA TRP A 125 15.20 10.33 -4.78
C TRP A 125 14.52 8.97 -4.73
N GLU A 126 13.22 8.96 -5.02
CA GLU A 126 12.39 7.76 -5.03
C GLU A 126 12.28 7.20 -6.46
N ASP A 127 12.45 5.89 -6.61
CA ASP A 127 12.26 5.19 -7.88
C ASP A 127 10.77 5.11 -8.24
N ILE A 128 10.39 5.61 -9.41
CA ILE A 128 9.00 5.56 -9.89
C ILE A 128 8.80 4.48 -10.95
N ASN A 129 9.73 4.37 -11.89
CA ASN A 129 9.61 3.47 -13.01
C ASN A 129 10.99 3.04 -13.52
N CYS A 130 11.04 1.90 -14.20
CA CYS A 130 12.26 1.35 -14.76
C CYS A 130 12.10 1.07 -16.26
N HIS A 131 13.18 1.28 -17.00
CA HIS A 131 13.22 1.17 -18.46
C HIS A 131 14.51 0.49 -18.89
N LEU A 132 14.43 -0.26 -19.99
CA LEU A 132 15.57 -0.96 -20.58
C LEU A 132 16.48 -0.02 -21.40
N THR A 133 15.94 1.11 -21.88
CA THR A 133 16.69 2.10 -22.67
C THR A 133 16.58 3.48 -22.05
N ARG A 134 17.61 4.32 -22.28
CA ARG A 134 17.59 5.71 -21.80
C ARG A 134 16.49 6.53 -22.48
N SER A 135 16.33 6.35 -23.79
CA SER A 135 15.30 7.02 -24.60
C SER A 135 13.89 6.78 -24.05
N ALA A 136 13.59 5.55 -23.61
CA ALA A 136 12.29 5.21 -23.03
C ALA A 136 12.06 5.89 -21.67
N ALA A 137 13.10 5.98 -20.83
CA ALA A 137 13.06 6.70 -19.56
C ALA A 137 12.83 8.21 -19.77
N GLU A 138 13.51 8.82 -20.73
CA GLU A 138 13.33 10.24 -21.08
C GLU A 138 11.93 10.49 -21.67
N ALA A 139 11.43 9.59 -22.50
CA ALA A 139 10.06 9.66 -23.02
C ALA A 139 9.02 9.56 -21.90
N PHE A 140 9.26 8.75 -20.86
CA PHE A 140 8.43 8.72 -19.66
C PHE A 140 8.42 10.08 -18.96
N ILE A 141 9.61 10.67 -18.72
CA ILE A 141 9.73 11.99 -18.07
C ILE A 141 8.98 13.05 -18.87
N ASN A 142 9.19 13.13 -20.19
CA ASN A 142 8.52 14.11 -21.05
C ASN A 142 6.99 13.99 -21.01
N ARG A 143 6.48 12.76 -20.90
CA ARG A 143 5.03 12.50 -20.83
C ARG A 143 4.47 12.80 -19.44
N LYS A 144 5.23 12.56 -18.39
CA LYS A 144 4.74 12.48 -17.01
C LYS A 144 5.29 13.54 -16.07
N SER A 145 6.13 14.45 -16.54
CA SER A 145 6.70 15.52 -15.71
C SER A 145 5.67 16.43 -15.05
N HIS A 146 4.44 16.50 -15.56
CA HIS A 146 3.34 17.25 -14.93
C HIS A 146 2.67 16.52 -13.76
N ASP A 147 2.83 15.19 -13.66
CA ASP A 147 2.29 14.38 -12.57
C ASP A 147 3.24 14.33 -11.36
N TYR A 148 4.51 14.71 -11.55
CA TYR A 148 5.57 14.59 -10.56
C TYR A 148 6.31 15.92 -10.34
N GLY A 149 7.17 15.96 -9.32
CA GLY A 149 8.09 17.07 -9.10
C GLY A 149 9.30 17.02 -10.03
N GLU A 150 10.48 17.31 -9.49
CA GLU A 150 11.74 17.20 -10.22
C GLU A 150 12.04 15.72 -10.53
N LEU A 151 12.13 15.39 -11.82
CA LEU A 151 12.43 14.03 -12.30
C LEU A 151 13.85 13.95 -12.85
N ARG A 152 14.48 12.78 -12.68
CA ARG A 152 15.77 12.46 -13.33
C ARG A 152 15.82 11.02 -13.81
N VAL A 153 16.69 10.75 -14.78
CA VAL A 153 17.11 9.38 -15.12
C VAL A 153 18.33 9.02 -14.29
N PHE A 154 18.23 7.94 -13.52
CA PHE A 154 19.32 7.38 -12.72
C PHE A 154 19.66 5.98 -13.25
N VAL A 155 20.95 5.70 -13.44
CA VAL A 155 21.41 4.41 -13.95
C VAL A 155 21.71 3.50 -12.77
N LYS A 156 21.05 2.34 -12.71
CA LYS A 156 21.34 1.27 -11.76
C LYS A 156 22.01 0.10 -12.46
N SER A 157 22.71 -0.72 -11.69
CA SER A 157 23.38 -1.92 -12.19
C SER A 157 22.50 -3.16 -12.01
N LEU A 158 22.40 -3.96 -13.06
CA LEU A 158 21.86 -5.32 -13.03
C LEU A 158 22.97 -6.37 -12.86
N TYR A 159 24.17 -5.98 -12.41
CA TYR A 159 25.33 -6.89 -12.30
C TYR A 159 25.01 -8.18 -11.53
N TRP A 160 24.29 -8.06 -10.42
CA TRP A 160 23.86 -9.16 -9.54
C TRP A 160 22.54 -9.82 -9.99
N CYS A 161 21.98 -9.43 -11.13
CA CYS A 161 20.74 -9.95 -11.68
C CYS A 161 21.04 -10.75 -12.95
N ASP A 162 21.59 -11.95 -12.78
CA ASP A 162 22.05 -12.79 -13.90
C ASP A 162 20.96 -13.08 -14.92
N GLU A 163 19.70 -13.27 -14.50
CA GLU A 163 18.56 -13.48 -15.40
C GLU A 163 18.38 -12.31 -16.38
N PHE A 164 18.26 -11.08 -15.85
CA PHE A 164 18.10 -9.88 -16.66
C PHE A 164 19.34 -9.64 -17.55
N LYS A 165 20.53 -9.78 -16.98
CA LYS A 165 21.79 -9.61 -17.71
C LYS A 165 21.88 -10.58 -18.88
N ASN A 166 21.59 -11.85 -18.66
CA ASN A 166 21.67 -12.89 -19.69
C ASN A 166 20.62 -12.66 -20.78
N LEU A 167 19.37 -12.35 -20.40
CA LEU A 167 18.31 -12.06 -21.35
C LEU A 167 18.63 -10.85 -22.24
N LEU A 168 19.08 -9.74 -21.64
CA LEU A 168 19.37 -8.52 -22.38
C LEU A 168 20.61 -8.70 -23.27
N ASN A 169 21.64 -9.41 -22.81
CA ASN A 169 22.77 -9.79 -23.67
C ASN A 169 22.35 -10.71 -24.82
N ALA A 170 21.47 -11.68 -24.58
CA ALA A 170 20.94 -12.56 -25.63
C ALA A 170 20.16 -11.77 -26.69
N ILE A 171 19.39 -10.75 -26.28
CA ILE A 171 18.73 -9.82 -27.20
C ILE A 171 19.76 -8.99 -27.99
N ILE A 172 20.76 -8.40 -27.32
CA ILE A 172 21.78 -7.55 -27.95
C ILE A 172 22.66 -8.35 -28.94
N ASN A 173 22.98 -9.59 -28.61
CA ASN A 173 23.78 -10.50 -29.45
C ASN A 173 22.95 -11.18 -30.55
N GLY A 174 21.61 -11.04 -30.51
CA GLY A 174 20.70 -11.63 -31.51
C GLY A 174 20.38 -13.11 -31.29
N GLU A 175 20.69 -13.67 -30.12
CA GLU A 175 20.27 -15.02 -29.70
C GLU A 175 18.76 -15.07 -29.42
N VAL A 176 18.18 -13.95 -28.96
CA VAL A 176 16.74 -13.75 -28.77
C VAL A 176 16.25 -12.69 -29.75
N GLY A 177 15.20 -13.03 -30.52
CA GLY A 177 14.64 -12.16 -31.56
C GLY A 177 13.12 -12.23 -31.66
N LEU A 178 12.54 -11.33 -32.45
CA LEU A 178 11.12 -11.34 -32.78
C LEU A 178 10.81 -12.52 -33.71
N THR A 179 9.79 -13.30 -33.37
CA THR A 179 9.36 -14.47 -34.15
C THR A 179 7.94 -14.30 -34.67
N SER A 180 7.63 -14.83 -35.86
CA SER A 180 6.26 -14.86 -36.35
C SER A 180 5.47 -15.97 -35.66
N LYS A 181 4.17 -15.76 -35.43
CA LYS A 181 3.27 -16.84 -34.99
C LYS A 181 3.11 -17.93 -36.06
N ASP A 182 3.43 -17.59 -37.31
CA ASP A 182 3.38 -18.49 -38.45
C ASP A 182 4.70 -19.25 -38.66
N ASP A 183 5.71 -19.02 -37.82
CA ASP A 183 6.96 -19.80 -37.84
C ASP A 183 6.72 -21.14 -37.14
N ASP A 184 6.49 -22.19 -37.94
CA ASP A 184 6.25 -23.58 -37.50
C ASP A 184 7.33 -24.18 -36.58
N ASN A 185 8.46 -23.50 -36.38
CA ASN A 185 9.55 -23.93 -35.50
C ASN A 185 9.32 -23.66 -34.00
N ILE A 186 8.21 -23.01 -33.60
CA ILE A 186 8.03 -22.52 -32.20
C ILE A 186 7.00 -23.31 -31.39
N LEU A 187 6.16 -24.13 -32.03
CA LEU A 187 5.17 -24.96 -31.34
C LEU A 187 5.76 -26.10 -30.48
N ASN A 188 7.08 -26.26 -30.45
CA ASN A 188 7.75 -27.28 -29.64
C ASN A 188 8.25 -26.81 -28.27
N VAL A 189 8.19 -25.51 -27.94
CA VAL A 189 8.70 -24.97 -26.65
C VAL A 189 7.59 -24.64 -25.66
N LEU A 190 6.42 -24.24 -26.16
CA LEU A 190 5.22 -24.01 -25.34
C LEU A 190 4.21 -25.09 -25.70
N GLY A 191 3.94 -26.02 -24.78
CA GLY A 191 3.02 -27.14 -25.02
C GLY A 191 1.61 -26.69 -25.46
N PRO A 192 0.77 -27.62 -25.97
CA PRO A 192 -0.49 -27.26 -26.61
C PRO A 192 -1.45 -26.57 -25.65
N SER A 193 -1.76 -25.29 -25.91
CA SER A 193 -2.76 -24.53 -25.17
C SER A 193 -4.16 -24.79 -25.74
N ASP A 194 -4.89 -25.76 -25.18
CA ASP A 194 -6.30 -26.01 -25.52
C ASP A 194 -7.23 -25.08 -24.72
N SER A 195 -7.57 -23.93 -25.30
CA SER A 195 -8.64 -23.07 -24.78
C SER A 195 -9.94 -23.29 -25.57
N LYS A 196 -10.85 -24.14 -25.05
CA LYS A 196 -12.26 -24.16 -25.47
C LYS A 196 -13.09 -23.31 -24.51
N VAL A 197 -13.48 -22.13 -25.01
CA VAL A 197 -14.49 -21.27 -24.40
C VAL A 197 -15.88 -21.86 -24.69
N GLY A 198 -16.65 -22.13 -23.64
CA GLY A 198 -18.06 -22.48 -23.69
C GLY A 198 -18.86 -21.55 -22.78
N SER A 199 -19.60 -20.64 -23.40
CA SER A 199 -20.66 -19.83 -22.81
C SER A 199 -21.78 -20.70 -22.23
N GLU A 200 -22.40 -20.30 -21.13
CA GLU A 200 -23.86 -20.15 -21.04
C GLU A 200 -24.28 -19.56 -19.68
N THR A 201 -25.01 -18.45 -19.78
CA THR A 201 -25.85 -17.79 -18.79
C THR A 201 -27.11 -18.60 -18.52
N GLU A 202 -27.58 -18.67 -17.26
CA GLU A 202 -28.89 -18.14 -16.83
C GLU A 202 -29.43 -18.73 -15.51
N SER A 203 -30.14 -17.85 -14.77
CA SER A 203 -31.36 -18.10 -13.98
C SER A 203 -31.29 -18.49 -12.49
N THR A 204 -31.50 -17.44 -11.69
CA THR A 204 -32.18 -17.35 -10.39
C THR A 204 -33.42 -18.25 -10.19
N SER A 205 -33.61 -18.80 -8.99
CA SER A 205 -34.87 -18.64 -8.21
C SER A 205 -34.82 -19.17 -6.75
N VAL A 206 -35.05 -18.25 -5.82
CA VAL A 206 -35.99 -18.26 -4.67
C VAL A 206 -36.22 -19.56 -3.86
N GLY A 207 -36.02 -19.47 -2.52
CA GLY A 207 -36.95 -20.14 -1.59
C GLY A 207 -36.47 -20.51 -0.17
N LYS A 208 -36.89 -19.70 0.82
CA LYS A 208 -37.38 -20.07 2.16
C LYS A 208 -36.41 -20.67 3.23
N THR A 209 -36.10 -19.84 4.23
CA THR A 209 -35.85 -20.18 5.66
C THR A 209 -37.12 -20.76 6.33
N PRO A 210 -37.05 -21.60 7.41
CA PRO A 210 -36.78 -21.10 8.77
C PRO A 210 -36.18 -22.03 9.87
N LYS A 211 -35.62 -21.37 10.90
CA LYS A 211 -35.61 -21.65 12.38
C LYS A 211 -34.59 -22.62 13.04
N LYS A 212 -33.59 -21.96 13.68
CA LYS A 212 -33.21 -21.90 15.13
C LYS A 212 -33.07 -23.17 16.00
N SER A 213 -31.92 -23.23 16.71
CA SER A 213 -31.81 -23.62 18.14
C SER A 213 -30.54 -23.03 18.80
N LYS A 214 -30.61 -22.84 20.13
CA LYS A 214 -29.82 -21.95 21.02
C LYS A 214 -28.64 -22.64 21.75
N LYS A 215 -27.67 -21.81 22.23
CA LYS A 215 -27.00 -21.71 23.58
C LYS A 215 -25.48 -21.48 23.40
N ALA A 216 -24.74 -20.75 24.24
CA ALA A 216 -24.92 -20.26 25.60
C ALA A 216 -24.16 -18.93 25.83
N GLU A 217 -24.59 -18.18 26.85
CA GLU A 217 -23.99 -16.93 27.35
C GLU A 217 -22.69 -17.16 28.13
N THR A 218 -21.81 -16.16 28.14
CA THR A 218 -20.91 -15.91 29.28
C THR A 218 -20.86 -14.41 29.52
N LYS A 219 -21.24 -14.00 30.74
CA LYS A 219 -21.27 -12.62 31.23
C LYS A 219 -19.86 -12.03 31.31
N VAL A 220 -19.71 -10.77 30.93
CA VAL A 220 -18.68 -9.88 31.51
C VAL A 220 -19.38 -8.59 31.93
N GLU A 221 -19.27 -8.28 33.21
CA GLU A 221 -19.87 -7.15 33.91
C GLU A 221 -19.28 -5.83 33.40
N ASN A 222 -20.13 -4.89 32.97
CA ASN A 222 -19.75 -3.50 32.77
C ASN A 222 -20.41 -2.65 33.86
N TRP A 223 -19.57 -1.93 34.58
CA TRP A 223 -19.91 -1.06 35.69
C TRP A 223 -20.71 0.17 35.21
N THR A 224 -21.90 0.39 35.74
CA THR A 224 -22.72 1.58 35.51
C THR A 224 -22.30 2.74 36.42
N ARG A 225 -21.88 3.88 35.84
CA ARG A 225 -21.81 5.17 36.53
C ARG A 225 -23.22 5.73 36.71
N TYR A 226 -23.60 6.04 37.95
CA TYR A 226 -24.87 6.69 38.29
C TYR A 226 -24.80 8.20 38.10
N HIS A 227 -25.79 8.79 37.44
CA HIS A 227 -26.18 10.19 37.65
C HIS A 227 -27.70 10.32 37.80
N ASN A 228 -28.12 10.85 38.95
CA ASN A 228 -29.38 11.54 39.24
C ASN A 228 -30.71 10.91 38.75
N GLY A 229 -31.20 9.91 39.48
CA GLY A 229 -32.58 9.91 40.01
C GLY A 229 -33.78 9.79 39.07
N LYS A 230 -33.63 9.47 37.78
CA LYS A 230 -34.73 9.00 36.90
C LYS A 230 -34.25 7.84 36.03
N PRO A 231 -35.11 6.89 35.61
CA PRO A 231 -34.72 5.88 34.63
C PRO A 231 -34.36 6.61 33.34
N VAL A 232 -33.09 6.54 32.92
CA VAL A 232 -32.68 7.02 31.60
C VAL A 232 -33.17 5.96 30.62
N GLU A 233 -34.21 6.32 29.87
CA GLU A 233 -34.64 5.62 28.65
C GLU A 233 -33.42 5.26 27.78
N PRO A 234 -33.42 4.12 27.06
CA PRO A 234 -32.25 3.67 26.31
C PRO A 234 -31.77 4.77 25.35
N SER A 235 -30.48 5.14 25.47
CA SER A 235 -29.88 6.13 24.58
C SER A 235 -30.06 5.69 23.12
N PRO A 236 -30.47 6.60 22.20
CA PRO A 236 -30.69 6.30 20.78
C PRO A 236 -29.52 5.54 20.11
N LEU A 237 -28.29 5.76 20.60
CA LEU A 237 -27.07 5.08 20.18
C LEU A 237 -27.12 3.56 20.41
N SER A 238 -27.65 3.12 21.55
CA SER A 238 -27.70 1.70 21.91
C SER A 238 -28.66 0.90 21.03
N GLU A 239 -29.80 1.51 20.66
CA GLU A 239 -30.77 0.91 19.75
C GLU A 239 -30.21 0.82 18.31
N LEU A 240 -29.48 1.84 17.88
CA LEU A 240 -28.86 1.86 16.56
C LEU A 240 -27.71 0.83 16.45
N ILE A 241 -26.92 0.64 17.51
CA ILE A 241 -25.90 -0.43 17.58
C ILE A 241 -26.56 -1.82 17.56
N GLU A 242 -27.72 -1.99 18.20
CA GLU A 242 -28.49 -3.23 18.08
C GLU A 242 -29.01 -3.49 16.66
N LYS A 243 -29.47 -2.45 15.95
CA LYS A 243 -29.85 -2.56 14.54
C LYS A 243 -28.63 -2.91 13.69
N LEU A 244 -27.48 -2.26 13.92
CA LEU A 244 -26.22 -2.54 13.25
C LEU A 244 -25.84 -4.02 13.37
N LYS A 245 -25.88 -4.60 14.58
CA LYS A 245 -25.56 -6.02 14.82
C LYS A 245 -26.49 -7.01 14.09
N LYS A 246 -27.68 -6.58 13.64
CA LYS A 246 -28.63 -7.41 12.89
C LYS A 246 -28.39 -7.36 11.37
N THR A 247 -27.59 -6.41 10.89
CA THR A 247 -27.24 -6.29 9.46
C THR A 247 -26.26 -7.39 9.04
N LYS A 248 -26.45 -7.91 7.82
CA LYS A 248 -25.64 -9.02 7.26
C LYS A 248 -24.80 -8.62 6.06
N THR A 249 -25.08 -7.46 5.47
CA THR A 249 -24.43 -6.92 4.27
C THR A 249 -23.83 -5.56 4.60
N ALA A 250 -22.76 -5.18 3.89
CA ALA A 250 -22.10 -3.90 4.09
C ALA A 250 -23.03 -2.72 3.73
N ASP A 251 -23.88 -2.89 2.71
CA ASP A 251 -24.81 -1.85 2.25
C ASP A 251 -25.90 -1.56 3.29
N ASP A 252 -26.45 -2.59 3.94
CA ASP A 252 -27.43 -2.43 5.01
C ASP A 252 -26.81 -1.74 6.24
N ALA A 253 -25.55 -2.06 6.56
CA ALA A 253 -24.81 -1.43 7.65
C ALA A 253 -24.50 0.05 7.36
N ASN A 254 -24.06 0.36 6.13
CA ASN A 254 -23.75 1.73 5.70
C ASN A 254 -24.97 2.63 5.59
N SER A 255 -26.15 2.06 5.31
CA SER A 255 -27.41 2.82 5.27
C SER A 255 -27.77 3.46 6.62
N LEU A 256 -27.26 2.93 7.74
CA LEU A 256 -27.49 3.47 9.08
C LEU A 256 -26.69 4.76 9.36
N ILE A 257 -25.76 5.15 8.49
CA ILE A 257 -25.03 6.43 8.61
C ILE A 257 -25.99 7.63 8.45
N GLU A 258 -27.05 7.50 7.66
CA GLU A 258 -28.02 8.57 7.49
C GLU A 258 -28.84 8.84 8.77
N GLU A 259 -29.04 7.83 9.64
CA GLU A 259 -29.77 7.98 10.92
C GLU A 259 -28.99 8.80 11.97
N ILE A 260 -27.67 8.98 11.79
CA ILE A 260 -26.78 9.70 12.73
C ILE A 260 -26.32 11.07 12.23
N LYS A 261 -26.87 11.55 11.10
CA LYS A 261 -26.42 12.79 10.45
C LYS A 261 -26.62 14.03 11.33
N ASP A 262 -27.68 14.04 12.13
CA ASP A 262 -28.06 15.16 12.99
C ASP A 262 -27.65 14.96 14.47
N TRP A 263 -26.83 13.95 14.77
CA TRP A 263 -26.39 13.66 16.14
C TRP A 263 -25.19 14.51 16.56
N ALA A 264 -24.96 14.60 17.88
CA ALA A 264 -23.76 15.23 18.41
C ALA A 264 -22.49 14.51 17.93
N THR A 265 -21.40 15.26 17.74
CA THR A 265 -20.15 14.76 17.13
C THR A 265 -19.53 13.58 17.89
N GLU A 266 -19.68 13.55 19.22
CA GLU A 266 -19.15 12.46 20.07
C GLU A 266 -19.92 11.14 19.85
N ASP A 267 -21.26 11.17 19.85
CA ASP A 267 -22.10 10.00 19.58
C ASP A 267 -21.96 9.51 18.13
N GLN A 268 -21.77 10.44 17.19
CA GLN A 268 -21.50 10.11 15.79
C GLN A 268 -20.17 9.35 15.62
N SER A 269 -19.14 9.75 16.37
CA SER A 269 -17.83 9.09 16.36
C SER A 269 -17.91 7.68 16.97
N LEU A 270 -18.64 7.53 18.07
CA LEU A 270 -18.86 6.23 18.73
C LEU A 270 -19.60 5.25 17.80
N PHE A 271 -20.65 5.71 17.10
CA PHE A 271 -21.36 4.86 16.15
C PHE A 271 -20.49 4.48 14.93
N LYS A 272 -19.79 5.45 14.32
CA LYS A 272 -18.88 5.18 13.18
C LYS A 272 -17.79 4.18 13.54
N THR A 273 -17.26 4.25 14.76
CA THR A 273 -16.27 3.28 15.27
C THR A 273 -16.86 1.88 15.34
N GLU A 274 -18.08 1.73 15.84
CA GLU A 274 -18.73 0.42 15.93
C GLU A 274 -19.18 -0.11 14.56
N LEU A 275 -19.62 0.77 13.67
CA LEU A 275 -19.91 0.48 12.26
C LEU A 275 -18.67 -0.09 11.56
N ASN A 276 -17.51 0.57 11.69
CA ASN A 276 -16.27 0.09 11.08
C ASN A 276 -15.88 -1.30 11.60
N LYS A 277 -16.01 -1.56 12.92
CA LYS A 277 -15.79 -2.91 13.46
C LYS A 277 -16.76 -3.94 12.87
N HIS A 278 -18.04 -3.59 12.73
CA HIS A 278 -19.05 -4.50 12.17
C HIS A 278 -18.81 -4.77 10.68
N LEU A 279 -18.39 -3.77 9.90
CA LEU A 279 -18.00 -3.92 8.50
C LEU A 279 -16.79 -4.84 8.33
N VAL A 280 -15.79 -4.76 9.22
CA VAL A 280 -14.64 -5.68 9.24
C VAL A 280 -15.10 -7.12 9.51
N ILE A 281 -16.06 -7.31 10.42
CA ILE A 281 -16.64 -8.64 10.72
C ILE A 281 -17.45 -9.18 9.53
N ILE A 282 -18.24 -8.33 8.85
CA ILE A 282 -18.97 -8.70 7.62
C ILE A 282 -17.98 -9.07 6.52
N ALA A 283 -16.91 -8.29 6.32
CA ALA A 283 -15.88 -8.56 5.34
C ALA A 283 -15.13 -9.87 5.64
N GLY A 284 -14.79 -10.14 6.90
CA GLY A 284 -14.13 -11.38 7.34
C GLY A 284 -14.99 -12.65 7.20
N HIS A 285 -16.32 -12.52 7.19
CA HIS A 285 -17.25 -13.63 6.97
C HIS A 285 -17.70 -13.81 5.51
N SER A 286 -17.28 -12.93 4.60
CA SER A 286 -17.53 -13.13 3.16
C SER A 286 -16.71 -14.34 2.66
N LYS A 287 -17.32 -15.18 1.80
CA LYS A 287 -16.65 -16.35 1.18
C LYS A 287 -15.36 -15.97 0.42
N GLU A 288 -15.20 -14.69 0.10
CA GLU A 288 -14.09 -14.13 -0.64
C GLU A 288 -12.86 -13.85 0.24
N ASN A 289 -13.00 -13.72 1.56
CA ASN A 289 -11.90 -13.41 2.49
C ASN A 289 -11.44 -14.60 3.38
N ILE A 290 -11.89 -15.82 3.09
CA ILE A 290 -11.36 -17.01 3.78
C ILE A 290 -9.91 -17.20 3.33
N SER A 291 -8.96 -17.18 4.28
CA SER A 291 -7.53 -17.36 3.97
C SER A 291 -7.29 -18.66 3.19
N ILE A 292 -6.32 -18.66 2.27
CA ILE A 292 -5.94 -19.83 1.46
C ILE A 292 -5.66 -21.05 2.38
N GLY A 293 -5.01 -20.84 3.52
CA GLY A 293 -4.79 -21.89 4.53
C GLY A 293 -6.05 -22.54 5.09
N GLU A 294 -7.14 -21.76 5.25
CA GLU A 294 -8.43 -22.28 5.69
C GLU A 294 -9.19 -22.96 4.55
N LYS A 295 -9.05 -22.46 3.31
CA LYS A 295 -9.57 -23.15 2.11
C LYS A 295 -8.93 -24.53 1.93
N ILE A 296 -7.63 -24.65 2.14
CA ILE A 296 -6.90 -25.93 2.10
C ILE A 296 -7.45 -26.91 3.14
N ARG A 297 -7.67 -26.45 4.38
CA ARG A 297 -8.23 -27.31 5.45
C ARG A 297 -9.66 -27.79 5.16
N GLN A 298 -10.45 -26.99 4.44
CA GLN A 298 -11.84 -27.30 4.10
C GLN A 298 -11.98 -28.04 2.75
N ALA A 299 -10.88 -28.30 2.04
CA ALA A 299 -10.90 -29.02 0.77
C ALA A 299 -11.49 -30.43 0.96
N LYS A 300 -12.48 -30.75 0.12
CA LYS A 300 -13.28 -31.98 0.23
C LYS A 300 -12.78 -33.11 -0.67
N ASP A 301 -12.04 -32.77 -1.73
CA ASP A 301 -11.53 -33.72 -2.69
C ASP A 301 -10.15 -33.27 -3.20
N LEU A 302 -9.46 -34.20 -3.85
CA LEU A 302 -8.11 -33.95 -4.37
C LEU A 302 -8.11 -32.87 -5.47
N THR A 303 -9.20 -32.80 -6.26
CA THR A 303 -9.38 -31.82 -7.33
C THR A 303 -9.44 -30.38 -6.81
N THR A 304 -10.16 -30.13 -5.71
CA THR A 304 -10.20 -28.80 -5.06
C THR A 304 -8.87 -28.45 -4.41
N LEU A 305 -8.12 -29.45 -3.95
CA LEU A 305 -6.79 -29.26 -3.38
C LEU A 305 -5.75 -28.91 -4.47
N ASP A 306 -5.81 -29.57 -5.64
CA ASP A 306 -4.95 -29.27 -6.79
C ASP A 306 -5.18 -27.85 -7.32
N ALA A 307 -6.44 -27.38 -7.35
CA ALA A 307 -6.74 -25.99 -7.72
C ALA A 307 -6.15 -24.98 -6.73
N LEU A 308 -6.19 -25.28 -5.42
CA LEU A 308 -5.57 -24.44 -4.40
C LEU A 308 -4.03 -24.47 -4.46
N GLU A 309 -3.42 -25.56 -4.94
CA GLU A 309 -1.98 -25.65 -5.17
C GLU A 309 -1.51 -24.67 -6.24
N ILE A 310 -2.31 -24.48 -7.29
CA ILE A 310 -2.10 -23.45 -8.32
C ILE A 310 -2.23 -22.06 -7.70
N ASP A 311 -3.28 -21.80 -6.90
CA ASP A 311 -3.49 -20.51 -6.24
C ASP A 311 -2.35 -20.15 -5.25
N ILE A 312 -1.71 -21.14 -4.62
CA ILE A 312 -0.55 -20.93 -3.73
C ILE A 312 0.67 -20.48 -4.53
N SER A 313 0.87 -21.00 -5.75
CA SER A 313 1.99 -20.59 -6.60
C SER A 313 1.93 -19.11 -7.02
N GLU A 314 0.73 -18.52 -6.97
CA GLU A 314 0.49 -17.08 -7.21
C GLU A 314 0.57 -16.22 -5.94
N ALA A 315 0.68 -16.82 -4.76
CA ALA A 315 0.80 -16.11 -3.48
C ALA A 315 2.24 -15.65 -3.18
N ASP A 316 2.43 -14.78 -2.18
CA ASP A 316 3.76 -14.28 -1.78
C ASP A 316 4.72 -15.43 -1.39
N GLU A 317 5.94 -15.44 -1.97
CA GLU A 317 6.96 -16.48 -1.78
C GLU A 317 7.22 -16.82 -0.31
N ARG A 318 7.13 -15.84 0.60
CA ARG A 318 7.39 -16.03 2.05
C ARG A 318 6.35 -16.91 2.74
N ILE A 319 5.15 -17.04 2.17
CA ILE A 319 4.06 -17.85 2.73
C ILE A 319 3.79 -19.13 1.94
N GLN A 320 4.37 -19.28 0.74
CA GLN A 320 4.16 -20.44 -0.13
C GLN A 320 4.58 -21.76 0.54
N GLU A 321 5.79 -21.81 1.14
CA GLU A 321 6.31 -23.02 1.80
C GLU A 321 5.33 -23.54 2.87
N ARG A 322 4.86 -22.63 3.74
CA ARG A 322 3.93 -22.96 4.82
C ARG A 322 2.55 -23.39 4.32
N LEU A 323 2.06 -22.81 3.22
CA LEU A 323 0.79 -23.22 2.61
C LEU A 323 0.94 -24.58 1.91
N MET A 324 2.09 -24.86 1.32
CA MET A 324 2.37 -26.12 0.65
C MET A 324 2.48 -27.29 1.63
N GLU A 325 3.03 -27.05 2.84
CA GLU A 325 2.98 -28.01 3.94
C GLU A 325 1.53 -28.39 4.33
N LEU A 326 0.61 -27.42 4.34
CA LEU A 326 -0.80 -27.66 4.62
C LEU A 326 -1.47 -28.49 3.51
N VAL A 327 -1.10 -28.25 2.24
CA VAL A 327 -1.58 -29.06 1.11
C VAL A 327 -1.11 -30.51 1.22
N VAL A 328 0.18 -30.74 1.45
CA VAL A 328 0.72 -32.10 1.63
C VAL A 328 0.03 -32.83 2.78
N LYS A 329 -0.25 -32.12 3.88
CA LYS A 329 -0.97 -32.69 5.02
C LYS A 329 -2.41 -33.05 4.64
N ARG A 330 -3.16 -32.14 4.00
CA ARG A 330 -4.56 -32.40 3.60
C ARG A 330 -4.67 -33.47 2.53
N ARG A 331 -3.71 -33.56 1.60
CA ARG A 331 -3.63 -34.60 0.56
C ARG A 331 -3.57 -36.00 1.21
N LYS A 332 -2.70 -36.17 2.20
CA LYS A 332 -2.62 -37.42 2.98
C LYS A 332 -3.90 -37.75 3.73
N GLU A 333 -4.55 -36.76 4.33
CA GLU A 333 -5.83 -36.95 5.03
C GLU A 333 -6.93 -37.42 4.06
N LEU A 334 -7.03 -36.80 2.88
CA LEU A 334 -7.99 -37.18 1.84
C LEU A 334 -7.72 -38.56 1.24
N GLU A 335 -6.45 -38.94 1.05
CA GLU A 335 -6.06 -40.28 0.59
C GLU A 335 -6.42 -41.36 1.62
N VAL A 336 -6.25 -41.06 2.92
CA VAL A 336 -6.65 -41.97 4.01
C VAL A 336 -8.18 -42.06 4.11
N GLU A 337 -8.90 -40.94 4.02
CA GLU A 337 -10.37 -40.90 4.00
C GLU A 337 -10.94 -41.66 2.78
N GLY A 338 -10.30 -41.56 1.61
CA GLY A 338 -10.66 -42.29 0.40
C GLY A 338 -10.43 -43.81 0.50
N ASN A 339 -9.32 -44.22 1.13
CA ASN A 339 -9.04 -45.65 1.36
C ASN A 339 -9.98 -46.27 2.41
N PHE A 340 -10.40 -45.51 3.43
CA PHE A 340 -11.33 -45.99 4.45
C PHE A 340 -12.75 -46.26 3.90
N LEU A 341 -13.15 -45.55 2.85
CA LEU A 341 -14.43 -45.76 2.15
C LEU A 341 -14.42 -46.98 1.21
N LEU A 342 -13.24 -47.50 0.85
CA LEU A 342 -13.09 -48.69 0.00
C LEU A 342 -12.97 -50.00 0.81
N GLU A 343 -12.66 -49.94 2.11
CA GLU A 343 -12.53 -51.10 3.00
C GLU A 343 -13.75 -51.38 3.89
N SER A 344 -14.85 -50.63 3.75
CA SER A 344 -16.09 -50.95 4.47
C SER A 344 -16.76 -52.21 3.86
N PRO A 345 -16.89 -53.33 4.60
CA PRO A 345 -17.51 -54.54 4.07
C PRO A 345 -18.99 -54.32 3.80
N GLN A 346 -19.46 -54.71 2.60
CA GLN A 346 -20.88 -54.85 2.28
C GLN A 346 -21.57 -55.94 3.10
#